data_AF-A0A0H2UQN5-F1
#
_entry.id   AF-A0A0H2UQN5-F1
#
_cell.length_a   1.000
_cell.length_b   1.000
_cell.length_c   1.000
_cell.angle_alpha   90.00
_cell.angle_beta   90.00
_cell.angle_gamma   90.00
#
_symmetry.space_group_name_H-M   'P 1'
#
loop_
_entity.id
_entity.type
_entity.pdbx_description
1 polymer ?
#
loop_
_entity_poly.entity_id
_entity_poly.type
_entity_poly.pdbx_seq_one_letter_code
_entity_poly.pdbx_strand_id
1 'polypeptide(L)'
;MDAIKEAGYHVLDLAHNHILDSQIEGVISTADIIEKAGITPIGVYTHEPRDQAPLVIKEVNGIKVALLAYSYGFNGIEQYISQEDYNRYLSDLNEDKMKVEIERAEKEADITIIMLQMGVEYRLEPTEEQKALYHKMIDLGADIIFGGHPHVVEPSETVEKDGDKKLIIY
;
A
#
# COMPACT_ATOMS: atom_id res chain seq x y z
N MET A 1 -19.19 -7.74 -0.15
CA MET A 1 -18.48 -7.34 1.08
C MET A 1 -18.68 -8.29 2.23
N ASP A 2 -19.88 -8.86 2.42
CA ASP A 2 -20.19 -9.72 3.57
C ASP A 2 -19.17 -10.85 3.81
N ALA A 3 -18.79 -11.60 2.77
CA ALA A 3 -17.78 -12.66 2.89
C ALA A 3 -16.39 -12.15 3.36
N ILE A 4 -15.95 -10.97 2.89
CA ILE A 4 -14.67 -10.37 3.31
C ILE A 4 -14.76 -9.94 4.78
N LYS A 5 -15.89 -9.35 5.17
CA LYS A 5 -16.13 -8.97 6.57
C LYS A 5 -16.17 -10.18 7.49
N GLU A 6 -16.89 -11.23 7.11
CA GLU A 6 -17.00 -12.48 7.86
C GLU A 6 -15.65 -13.21 7.98
N ALA A 7 -14.78 -13.07 6.98
CA ALA A 7 -13.41 -13.57 7.03
C ALA A 7 -12.50 -12.80 8.02
N GLY A 8 -12.96 -11.66 8.57
CA GLY A 8 -12.27 -10.91 9.62
C GLY A 8 -11.27 -9.87 9.12
N TYR A 9 -11.40 -9.41 7.87
CA TYR A 9 -10.58 -8.30 7.37
C TYR A 9 -10.98 -6.98 8.02
N HIS A 10 -9.99 -6.24 8.53
CA HIS A 10 -10.17 -4.92 9.14
C HIS A 10 -9.69 -3.79 8.22
N VAL A 11 -8.78 -4.11 7.29
CA VAL A 11 -8.17 -3.18 6.34
C VAL A 11 -8.07 -3.87 4.98
N LEU A 12 -8.28 -3.12 3.90
CA LEU A 12 -8.12 -3.61 2.52
C LEU A 12 -7.22 -2.68 1.72
N ASP A 13 -6.27 -3.27 1.01
CA ASP A 13 -5.44 -2.58 0.03
C ASP A 13 -6.24 -2.28 -1.24
N LEU A 14 -6.23 -1.02 -1.66
CA LEU A 14 -6.76 -0.58 -2.95
C LEU A 14 -5.70 0.06 -3.85
N ALA A 15 -4.43 0.15 -3.43
CA ALA A 15 -3.34 0.55 -4.31
C ALA A 15 -3.02 -0.58 -5.29
N HIS A 16 -3.89 -0.75 -6.29
CA HIS A 16 -3.81 -1.81 -7.28
C HIS A 16 -3.83 -1.24 -8.70
N ASN A 17 -3.18 -1.90 -9.66
CA ASN A 17 -3.15 -1.51 -11.06
C ASN A 17 -4.53 -1.57 -11.74
N HIS A 18 -5.47 -2.27 -11.11
CA HIS A 18 -6.85 -2.41 -11.55
C HIS A 18 -7.81 -1.43 -10.86
N ILE A 19 -7.32 -0.56 -9.96
CA ILE A 19 -8.19 0.35 -9.21
C ILE A 19 -8.93 1.34 -10.12
N LEU A 20 -8.38 1.61 -11.31
CA LEU A 20 -8.97 2.47 -12.33
C LEU A 20 -9.78 1.73 -13.40
N ASP A 21 -9.97 0.41 -13.32
CA ASP A 21 -10.71 -0.34 -14.35
C ASP A 21 -12.14 0.18 -14.55
N SER A 22 -12.73 0.75 -13.49
CA SER A 22 -14.03 1.43 -13.49
C SER A 22 -13.92 2.96 -13.34
N GLN A 23 -12.77 3.53 -13.72
CA GLN A 23 -12.44 4.96 -13.63
C GLN A 23 -12.50 5.48 -12.18
N ILE A 24 -12.42 6.81 -12.01
CA ILE A 24 -12.48 7.47 -10.69
C ILE A 24 -13.78 7.17 -9.94
N GLU A 25 -14.90 7.04 -10.65
CA GLU A 25 -16.18 6.63 -10.03
C GLU A 25 -16.08 5.23 -9.39
N GLY A 26 -15.34 4.32 -10.02
CA GLY A 26 -15.01 3.01 -9.48
C GLY A 26 -14.16 3.08 -8.22
N VAL A 27 -13.15 3.95 -8.19
CA VAL A 27 -12.31 4.19 -7.00
C VAL A 27 -13.18 4.62 -5.82
N ILE A 28 -14.02 5.65 -6.03
CA ILE A 28 -14.85 6.25 -4.98
C ILE A 28 -15.88 5.24 -4.48
N SER A 29 -16.62 4.60 -5.38
CA SER A 29 -17.66 3.64 -5.01
C SER A 29 -17.10 2.39 -4.31
N THR A 30 -15.91 1.92 -4.71
CA THR A 30 -15.25 0.77 -4.06
C THR A 30 -14.85 1.12 -2.63
N ALA A 31 -14.18 2.26 -2.42
CA ALA A 31 -13.80 2.71 -1.08
C ALA A 31 -15.02 2.90 -0.16
N ASP A 32 -16.07 3.56 -0.65
CA ASP A 32 -17.31 3.80 0.10
C ASP A 32 -18.01 2.48 0.51
N ILE A 33 -18.07 1.48 -0.37
CA ILE A 33 -18.65 0.18 -0.06
C ILE A 33 -17.83 -0.57 1.01
N ILE A 34 -16.50 -0.45 0.97
CA ILE A 34 -15.59 -1.05 1.96
C ILE A 34 -15.78 -0.40 3.33
N GLU A 35 -15.82 0.93 3.37
CA GLU A 35 -16.06 1.70 4.60
C GLU A 35 -17.44 1.40 5.20
N LYS A 36 -18.49 1.34 4.37
CA LYS A 36 -19.84 0.95 4.81
C LYS A 36 -19.89 -0.46 5.40
N ALA A 37 -18.99 -1.35 4.98
CA ALA A 37 -18.86 -2.68 5.58
C ALA A 37 -18.17 -2.65 6.96
N GLY A 38 -17.57 -1.52 7.36
CA GLY A 38 -16.80 -1.35 8.59
C GLY A 38 -15.33 -1.72 8.45
N ILE A 39 -14.82 -1.73 7.22
CA ILE A 39 -13.43 -2.06 6.87
C ILE A 39 -12.75 -0.77 6.39
N THR A 40 -11.47 -0.58 6.72
CA THR A 40 -10.75 0.63 6.30
C THR A 40 -10.02 0.39 4.97
N PRO A 41 -10.34 1.10 3.88
CA PRO A 41 -9.53 1.06 2.67
C PRO A 41 -8.21 1.83 2.88
N ILE A 42 -7.15 1.37 2.24
CA ILE A 42 -5.88 2.11 2.11
C ILE A 42 -5.43 2.14 0.65
N GLY A 43 -4.49 3.02 0.31
CA GLY A 43 -3.93 3.09 -1.04
C GLY A 43 -4.74 3.92 -2.04
N VAL A 44 -5.88 4.46 -1.62
CA VAL A 44 -6.68 5.46 -2.34
C VAL A 44 -7.20 6.52 -1.38
N TYR A 45 -7.51 7.70 -1.92
CA TYR A 45 -7.75 8.92 -1.14
C TYR A 45 -9.05 9.61 -1.58
N THR A 46 -10.18 9.22 -0.98
CA THR A 46 -11.53 9.71 -1.38
C THR A 46 -12.03 10.89 -0.54
N HIS A 47 -11.46 11.10 0.64
CA HIS A 47 -11.86 12.15 1.58
C HIS A 47 -10.92 13.36 1.45
N GLU A 48 -9.70 13.24 1.97
CA GLU A 48 -8.61 14.19 1.81
C GLU A 48 -7.64 13.76 0.70
N PRO A 49 -6.98 14.70 0.00
CA PRO A 49 -5.88 14.38 -0.89
C PRO A 49 -4.74 13.65 -0.17
N ARG A 50 -3.99 12.81 -0.91
CA ARG A 50 -2.86 12.01 -0.39
C ARG A 50 -1.91 12.76 0.55
N ASP A 51 -1.53 13.97 0.19
CA ASP A 51 -0.55 14.78 0.95
C ASP A 51 -1.09 15.33 2.28
N GLN A 52 -2.41 15.32 2.46
CA GLN A 52 -3.11 15.85 3.63
C GLN A 52 -3.81 14.76 4.45
N ALA A 53 -4.01 13.58 3.88
CA ALA A 53 -4.68 12.48 4.54
C ALA A 53 -3.89 11.97 5.76
N PRO A 54 -4.59 11.60 6.84
CA PRO A 54 -3.95 10.95 7.99
C PRO A 54 -3.44 9.56 7.60
N LEU A 55 -2.41 9.07 8.29
CA LEU A 55 -2.02 7.66 8.15
C LEU A 55 -3.10 6.75 8.73
N VAL A 56 -3.32 5.61 8.08
CA VAL A 56 -4.14 4.56 8.67
C VAL A 56 -3.31 3.82 9.70
N ILE A 57 -3.63 4.06 10.97
CA ILE A 57 -2.99 3.41 12.11
C ILE A 57 -4.05 2.59 12.84
N LYS A 58 -3.79 1.30 13.05
CA LYS A 58 -4.63 0.39 13.84
C LYS A 58 -3.93 0.04 15.14
N GLU A 59 -4.64 0.19 16.25
CA GLU A 59 -4.14 -0.27 17.55
C GLU A 59 -4.60 -1.69 17.81
N VAL A 60 -3.65 -2.60 18.04
CA VAL A 60 -3.89 -4.01 18.35
C VAL A 60 -3.13 -4.35 19.62
N ASN A 61 -3.85 -4.67 20.70
CA ASN A 61 -3.26 -4.99 22.01
C ASN A 61 -2.29 -3.92 22.53
N GLY A 62 -2.58 -2.64 22.28
CA GLY A 62 -1.73 -1.51 22.68
C GLY A 62 -0.54 -1.23 21.76
N ILE A 63 -0.41 -1.96 20.64
CA ILE A 63 0.62 -1.74 19.62
C ILE A 63 -0.03 -1.00 18.45
N LYS A 64 0.54 0.13 18.05
CA LYS A 64 0.10 0.90 16.89
C LYS A 64 0.78 0.39 15.62
N VAL A 65 -0.04 0.00 14.65
CA VAL A 65 0.42 -0.50 13.35
C VAL A 65 0.01 0.49 12.27
N ALA A 66 0.99 1.17 11.67
CA ALA A 66 0.80 2.00 10.48
C ALA A 66 0.74 1.11 9.23
N LEU A 67 -0.19 1.43 8.33
CA LEU A 67 -0.46 0.66 7.11
C LEU A 67 -0.40 1.60 5.91
N LEU A 68 0.57 1.36 5.04
CA LEU A 68 0.79 2.13 3.81
C LEU A 68 0.61 1.23 2.60
N ALA A 69 0.17 1.79 1.49
CA ALA A 69 -0.09 1.03 0.27
C ALA A 69 0.28 1.82 -0.99
N TYR A 70 0.97 1.19 -1.93
CA TYR A 70 1.40 1.84 -3.18
C TYR A 70 1.36 0.88 -4.38
N SER A 71 1.07 1.43 -5.57
CA SER A 71 1.02 0.69 -6.83
C SER A 71 2.02 1.23 -7.85
N TYR A 72 2.63 0.33 -8.62
CA TYR A 72 3.56 0.66 -9.71
C TYR A 72 2.92 1.42 -10.88
N GLY A 73 1.60 1.34 -11.04
CA GLY A 73 0.87 1.99 -12.14
C GLY A 73 -0.58 1.51 -12.20
N PHE A 74 -1.38 2.02 -13.13
CA PHE A 74 -2.83 1.81 -13.16
C PHE A 74 -3.35 1.37 -14.54
N ASN A 75 -2.62 0.42 -15.15
CA ASN A 75 -2.92 -0.17 -16.47
C ASN A 75 -2.96 0.84 -17.63
N GLY A 76 -2.32 2.01 -17.50
CA GLY A 76 -2.34 3.06 -18.50
C GLY A 76 -3.64 3.86 -18.52
N ILE A 77 -4.62 3.51 -17.67
CA ILE A 77 -5.89 4.24 -17.56
C ILE A 77 -5.67 5.63 -16.97
N GLU A 78 -4.62 5.77 -16.15
CA GLU A 78 -4.19 7.04 -15.58
C GLU A 78 -3.91 8.14 -16.62
N GLN A 79 -3.67 7.77 -17.89
CA GLN A 79 -3.45 8.72 -18.99
C GLN A 79 -4.74 9.41 -19.45
N TYR A 80 -5.90 8.90 -19.06
CA TYR A 80 -7.21 9.41 -19.46
C TYR A 80 -7.95 10.16 -18.34
N ILE A 81 -7.33 10.31 -17.17
CA ILE A 81 -7.86 11.12 -16.06
C ILE A 81 -7.09 12.45 -15.95
N SER A 82 -7.64 13.40 -15.21
CA SER A 82 -6.94 14.65 -14.94
C SER A 82 -5.75 14.43 -14.00
N GLN A 83 -4.70 15.24 -14.12
CA GLN A 83 -3.58 15.20 -13.17
C GLN A 83 -4.03 15.55 -11.74
N GLU A 84 -5.10 16.35 -11.60
CA GLU A 84 -5.72 16.65 -10.32
C GLU A 84 -6.32 15.39 -9.69
N ASP A 85 -7.11 14.62 -10.45
CA ASP A 85 -7.67 13.35 -9.98
C ASP A 85 -6.58 12.33 -9.65
N TYR A 86 -5.56 12.21 -10.51
CA TYR A 86 -4.42 11.32 -10.26
C TYR A 86 -3.77 11.64 -8.91
N ASN A 87 -3.41 12.91 -8.69
CA ASN A 87 -2.74 13.36 -7.48
C ASN A 87 -3.64 13.28 -6.24
N ARG A 88 -4.94 13.44 -6.43
CA ARG A 88 -5.93 13.40 -5.37
C ARG A 88 -6.16 11.98 -4.89
N TYR A 89 -6.48 11.05 -5.79
CA TYR A 89 -7.06 9.76 -5.43
C TYR A 89 -6.05 8.61 -5.33
N LEU A 90 -4.90 8.68 -6.00
CA LEU A 90 -4.06 7.51 -6.23
C LEU A 90 -2.76 7.52 -5.41
N SER A 91 -2.36 6.31 -4.98
CA SER A 91 -1.11 6.06 -4.27
C SER A 91 -0.10 5.35 -5.17
N ASP A 92 0.69 6.11 -5.92
CA ASP A 92 1.76 5.62 -6.80
C ASP A 92 3.13 5.51 -6.10
N LEU A 93 4.13 5.01 -6.84
CA LEU A 93 5.52 4.89 -6.39
C LEU A 93 6.30 6.23 -6.41
N ASN A 94 5.65 7.35 -6.14
CA ASN A 94 6.36 8.61 -5.92
C ASN A 94 7.21 8.53 -4.64
N GLU A 95 8.51 8.29 -4.81
CA GLU A 95 9.43 8.02 -3.71
C GLU A 95 9.57 9.18 -2.72
N ASP A 96 9.39 10.43 -3.16
CA ASP A 96 9.42 11.60 -2.26
C ASP A 96 8.21 11.61 -1.31
N LYS A 97 7.01 11.31 -1.84
CA LYS A 97 5.80 11.17 -1.00
C LYS A 97 5.92 9.97 -0.07
N MET A 98 6.34 8.83 -0.59
CA MET A 98 6.52 7.60 0.19
C MET A 98 7.50 7.80 1.34
N LYS A 99 8.62 8.50 1.09
CA LYS A 99 9.58 8.82 2.13
C LYS A 99 8.93 9.62 3.26
N VAL A 100 8.17 10.66 2.95
CA VAL A 100 7.47 11.47 3.95
C VAL A 100 6.44 10.63 4.73
N GLU A 101 5.71 9.76 4.05
CA GLU A 101 4.70 8.88 4.65
C GLU A 101 5.33 7.85 5.60
N ILE A 102 6.44 7.20 5.20
CA ILE A 102 7.17 6.21 6.00
C ILE A 102 7.84 6.87 7.21
N GLU A 103 8.53 8.00 7.02
CA GLU A 103 9.15 8.74 8.13
C GLU A 103 8.11 9.30 9.12
N ARG A 104 6.88 9.53 8.67
CA ARG A 104 5.75 9.91 9.54
C ARG A 104 5.22 8.69 10.31
N ALA A 105 5.10 7.54 9.65
CA ALA A 105 4.70 6.28 10.27
C ALA A 105 5.61 5.92 11.45
N GLU A 106 6.93 6.01 11.27
CA GLU A 106 7.94 5.78 12.32
C GLU A 106 7.80 6.67 13.56
N LYS A 107 7.17 7.83 13.42
CA LYS A 107 6.94 8.77 14.55
C LYS A 107 5.60 8.52 15.24
N GLU A 108 4.64 7.94 14.53
CA GLU A 108 3.23 7.86 14.96
C GLU A 108 2.81 6.44 15.36
N ALA A 109 3.54 5.42 14.90
CA ALA A 109 3.26 4.00 15.11
C ALA A 109 4.47 3.25 15.67
N ASP A 110 4.22 2.05 16.22
CA ASP A 110 5.24 1.15 16.74
C ASP A 110 5.73 0.16 15.67
N ILE A 111 4.91 -0.09 14.64
CA ILE A 111 5.21 -0.96 13.50
C ILE A 111 4.70 -0.31 12.22
N THR A 112 5.53 -0.28 11.19
CA THR A 112 5.18 0.18 9.84
C THR A 112 5.08 -0.99 8.86
N ILE A 113 3.88 -1.27 8.37
CA ILE A 113 3.61 -2.27 7.32
C ILE A 113 3.33 -1.56 6.00
N ILE A 114 4.03 -1.98 4.95
CA ILE A 114 3.81 -1.50 3.58
C ILE A 114 3.27 -2.64 2.73
N MET A 115 2.13 -2.42 2.09
CA MET A 115 1.64 -3.26 1.02
C MET A 115 2.06 -2.65 -0.31
N LEU A 116 2.80 -3.41 -1.12
CA LEU A 116 3.33 -2.90 -2.37
C LEU A 116 2.90 -3.76 -3.52
N GLN A 117 2.34 -3.10 -4.52
CA GLN A 117 2.02 -3.76 -5.76
C GLN A 117 3.05 -3.40 -6.84
N MET A 118 3.99 -4.30 -7.11
CA MET A 118 5.05 -4.15 -8.11
C MET A 118 5.63 -5.52 -8.48
N GLY A 119 6.14 -5.66 -9.71
CA GLY A 119 6.87 -6.85 -10.15
C GLY A 119 6.58 -7.19 -11.60
N VAL A 120 6.85 -8.44 -11.99
CA VAL A 120 6.51 -8.95 -13.32
C VAL A 120 5.59 -10.15 -13.16
N GLU A 121 4.44 -10.12 -13.83
CA GLU A 121 3.48 -11.21 -13.78
C GLU A 121 4.13 -12.57 -14.11
N TYR A 122 3.79 -13.57 -13.30
CA TYR A 122 4.18 -14.98 -13.39
C TYR A 122 5.69 -15.24 -13.29
N ARG A 123 6.48 -14.25 -12.87
CA ARG A 123 7.89 -14.43 -12.56
C ARG A 123 8.03 -14.94 -11.13
N LEU A 124 8.81 -16.00 -10.93
CA LEU A 124 9.01 -16.61 -9.62
C LEU A 124 10.11 -15.95 -8.77
N GLU A 125 10.82 -14.97 -9.34
CA GLU A 125 11.97 -14.33 -8.71
C GLU A 125 11.83 -12.82 -8.87
N PRO A 126 11.97 -12.05 -7.78
CA PRO A 126 11.77 -10.61 -7.82
C PRO A 126 12.81 -9.95 -8.73
N THR A 127 12.39 -8.86 -9.37
CA THR A 127 13.31 -8.04 -10.14
C THR A 127 14.29 -7.30 -9.25
N GLU A 128 15.39 -6.83 -9.83
CA GLU A 128 16.36 -6.02 -9.07
C GLU A 128 15.75 -4.67 -8.64
N GLU A 129 14.78 -4.16 -9.40
CA GLU A 129 14.01 -2.96 -9.04
C GLU A 129 13.10 -3.21 -7.83
N GLN A 130 12.40 -4.36 -7.76
CA GLN A 130 11.64 -4.75 -6.56
C GLN A 130 12.57 -4.80 -5.34
N LYS A 131 13.69 -5.53 -5.44
CA LYS A 131 14.66 -5.63 -4.34
C LYS A 131 15.19 -4.27 -3.91
N ALA A 132 15.64 -3.46 -4.85
CA ALA A 132 16.20 -2.14 -4.54
C ALA A 132 15.19 -1.23 -3.85
N LEU A 133 13.94 -1.20 -4.34
CA LEU A 133 12.90 -0.36 -3.75
C LEU A 133 12.48 -0.86 -2.36
N TYR A 134 12.35 -2.18 -2.17
CA TYR A 134 11.89 -2.75 -0.90
C TYR A 134 12.95 -2.56 0.19
N HIS A 135 14.23 -2.79 -0.13
CA HIS A 135 15.34 -2.48 0.77
C HIS A 135 15.41 -0.99 1.11
N LYS A 136 15.16 -0.10 0.14
CA LYS A 136 15.09 1.34 0.39
C LYS A 136 13.97 1.70 1.36
N MET A 137 12.80 1.06 1.28
CA MET A 137 11.72 1.28 2.24
C MET A 137 12.09 0.81 3.65
N ILE A 138 12.78 -0.34 3.78
CA ILE A 138 13.34 -0.78 5.06
C ILE A 138 14.30 0.27 5.63
N ASP A 139 15.19 0.83 4.80
CA ASP A 139 16.11 1.89 5.21
C ASP A 139 15.42 3.18 5.65
N LEU A 140 14.20 3.43 5.17
CA LEU A 140 13.37 4.58 5.55
C LEU A 140 12.54 4.34 6.82
N GLY A 141 12.45 3.10 7.31
CA GLY A 141 11.74 2.75 8.53
C GLY A 141 10.63 1.70 8.38
N ALA A 142 10.43 1.09 7.20
CA ALA A 142 9.47 0.00 7.10
C ALA A 142 9.92 -1.23 7.92
N ASP A 143 8.98 -1.88 8.60
CA ASP A 143 9.25 -3.13 9.33
C ASP A 143 8.91 -4.37 8.52
N ILE A 144 7.79 -4.30 7.81
CA ILE A 144 7.25 -5.39 7.03
C ILE A 144 6.81 -4.87 5.67
N ILE A 145 7.28 -5.52 4.62
CA ILE A 145 6.83 -5.27 3.25
C ILE A 145 6.10 -6.52 2.75
N PHE A 146 4.84 -6.34 2.36
CA PHE A 146 4.04 -7.34 1.68
C PHE A 146 3.90 -6.95 0.21
N GLY A 147 4.76 -7.55 -0.61
CA GLY A 147 4.70 -7.45 -2.06
C GLY A 147 3.53 -8.24 -2.67
N GLY A 148 3.16 -7.81 -3.87
CA GLY A 148 2.12 -8.40 -4.70
C GLY A 148 2.23 -7.87 -6.12
N HIS A 149 1.34 -8.34 -7.01
CA HIS A 149 1.33 -8.19 -8.48
C HIS A 149 1.76 -9.44 -9.27
N PRO A 150 2.85 -10.16 -8.95
CA PRO A 150 3.32 -11.25 -9.82
C PRO A 150 2.32 -12.40 -10.03
N HIS A 151 1.22 -12.47 -9.27
CA HIS A 151 0.23 -13.56 -9.32
C HIS A 151 0.81 -14.95 -9.04
N VAL A 152 2.01 -15.00 -8.46
CA VAL A 152 2.72 -16.20 -8.02
C VAL A 152 3.45 -15.89 -6.71
N VAL A 153 3.86 -16.93 -5.99
CA VAL A 153 4.63 -16.77 -4.74
C VAL A 153 6.10 -16.53 -5.10
N GLU A 154 6.60 -15.33 -4.83
CA GLU A 154 8.02 -15.02 -4.84
C GLU A 154 8.67 -15.33 -3.46
N PRO A 155 10.01 -15.39 -3.36
CA PRO A 155 10.69 -15.62 -2.10
C PRO A 155 10.40 -14.54 -1.04
N SER A 156 10.70 -14.86 0.21
CA SER A 156 10.77 -13.88 1.31
C SER A 156 12.19 -13.80 1.84
N GLU A 157 12.56 -12.65 2.39
CA GLU A 157 13.82 -12.48 3.10
C GLU A 157 13.64 -11.75 4.43
N THR A 158 14.66 -11.88 5.27
CA THR A 158 14.80 -11.10 6.49
C THR A 158 15.99 -10.17 6.34
N VAL A 159 15.82 -8.90 6.71
CA VAL A 159 16.87 -7.90 6.79
C VAL A 159 17.12 -7.52 8.25
N GLU A 160 18.38 -7.46 8.68
CA GLU A 160 18.75 -6.89 9.99
C GLU A 160 19.07 -5.41 9.84
N LYS A 161 18.40 -4.57 10.64
CA LYS A 161 18.55 -3.10 10.60
C LYS A 161 18.42 -2.52 11.99
N ASP A 162 19.42 -1.76 12.43
CA ASP A 162 19.44 -1.06 13.73
C ASP A 162 19.18 -1.97 14.95
N GLY A 163 19.53 -3.25 14.84
CA GLY A 163 19.31 -4.26 15.88
C GLY A 163 17.95 -4.95 15.80
N ASP A 164 17.07 -4.53 14.90
CA ASP A 164 15.78 -5.14 14.63
C ASP A 164 15.82 -6.08 13.43
N LYS A 165 14.88 -7.03 13.45
CA LYS A 165 14.65 -7.99 12.38
C LYS A 165 13.44 -7.54 11.54
N LYS A 166 13.68 -7.15 10.29
CA LYS A 166 12.65 -6.70 9.35
C LYS A 166 12.31 -7.79 8.34
N LEU A 167 11.10 -7.77 7.77
CA LEU A 167 10.59 -8.82 6.88
C LEU A 167 10.21 -8.25 5.51
N ILE A 168 10.67 -8.91 4.46
CA ILE A 168 10.24 -8.64 3.09
C ILE A 168 9.62 -9.92 2.51
N ILE A 169 8.41 -9.80 2.00
CA ILE A 169 7.78 -10.77 1.12
C ILE A 169 7.65 -10.10 -0.25
N TYR A 170 8.19 -10.72 -1.29
CA TYR A 170 8.17 -10.17 -2.64
C TYR A 170 6.85 -10.43 -3.37
#